data_AF-A0A960G0D1-F1
#
_entry.id   AF-A0A960G0D1-F1
#
_cell.length_a   1.000
_cell.length_b   1.000
_cell.length_c   1.000
_cell.angle_alpha   90.00
_cell.angle_beta   90.00
_cell.angle_gamma   90.00
#
_symmetry.space_group_name_H-M   'P 1'
#
loop_
_entity.id
_entity.type
_entity.pdbx_description
1 polymer ?
#
loop_
_entity_poly.entity_id
_entity_poly.type
_entity_poly.pdbx_seq_one_letter_code
_entity_poly.pdbx_strand_id
1 'polypeptide(L)'
;MWGVRHRLVAACVCLAAILSASPASHADEGVLRIMPSGDSLTQGIEGDRTWRFWLDQHLTAHAVPHDFVGNIRRTASLDMTSDDEGYRPGIAFDTDHDGWGGAELLGSEDAFAFRLWANRPNVWILQLGTNDIRYGNADAQALVAAAQRAISTARKVNPSIRIVLVTVLLMPDPNDQNPVRSAFNDGLVSLAQSLSTAESPVTVARTDLAVDPSVGTHDGVHLNAQGEYDYAAAICVALAELGHVAVMPAYPVPGDLSPVTPAQLRKQKRTPYVSWPHVFSSDNYRLEYRPNRPKEPWRTLTTTIFRTQRVARALRESGGSAQLRVRWRRGDTTLAVSVPVVKRIGDYRLLMVAGSMRGAAQRG
;
A
#
# COMPACT_ATOMS: atom_id res chain seq x y z
N MET A 1 -58.94 -43.12 54.94
CA MET A 1 -57.65 -42.40 54.99
C MET A 1 -56.74 -42.96 53.91
N TRP A 2 -56.39 -42.10 52.95
CA TRP A 2 -55.31 -42.16 51.95
C TRP A 2 -55.06 -43.47 51.16
N GLY A 3 -55.47 -43.44 49.89
CA GLY A 3 -55.11 -44.43 48.88
C GLY A 3 -53.70 -44.23 48.33
N VAL A 4 -52.94 -45.31 48.26
CA VAL A 4 -51.63 -45.38 47.60
C VAL A 4 -51.85 -45.77 46.14
N ARG A 5 -51.60 -44.82 45.22
CA ARG A 5 -51.53 -45.09 43.78
C ARG A 5 -50.08 -45.30 43.39
N HIS A 6 -49.73 -46.53 43.01
CA HIS A 6 -48.48 -46.84 42.33
C HIS A 6 -48.45 -46.10 40.98
N ARG A 7 -47.46 -45.22 40.79
CA ARG A 7 -47.13 -44.64 39.49
C ARG A 7 -45.80 -45.22 39.03
N LEU A 8 -45.85 -45.99 37.95
CA LEU A 8 -44.71 -46.35 37.11
C LEU A 8 -44.08 -45.04 36.58
N VAL A 9 -42.80 -44.82 36.88
CA VAL A 9 -41.99 -43.79 36.21
C VAL A 9 -41.27 -44.49 35.06
N ALA A 10 -41.74 -44.23 33.83
CA ALA A 10 -41.02 -44.60 32.62
C ALA A 10 -39.78 -43.72 32.49
N ALA A 11 -38.60 -44.34 32.40
CA ALA A 11 -37.36 -43.65 32.09
C ALA A 11 -37.40 -43.10 30.66
N CYS A 12 -37.46 -41.78 30.51
CA CYS A 12 -37.25 -41.12 29.23
C CYS A 12 -35.74 -41.09 28.95
N VAL A 13 -35.28 -41.97 28.07
CA VAL A 13 -33.96 -41.88 27.45
C VAL A 13 -34.04 -40.73 26.43
N CYS A 14 -33.52 -39.56 26.78
CA CYS A 14 -33.27 -38.49 25.83
C CYS A 14 -32.07 -38.88 24.96
N LEU A 15 -32.33 -39.39 23.76
CA LEU A 15 -31.31 -39.48 22.71
C LEU A 15 -30.97 -38.04 22.27
N ALA A 16 -29.87 -37.49 22.77
CA ALA A 16 -29.32 -36.25 22.23
C ALA A 16 -28.78 -36.57 20.82
N ALA A 17 -29.52 -36.18 19.78
CA ALA A 17 -28.99 -36.13 18.44
C ALA A 17 -27.88 -35.07 18.42
N ILE A 18 -26.63 -35.53 18.45
CA ILE A 18 -25.49 -34.68 18.12
C ILE A 18 -25.64 -34.36 16.63
N LEU A 19 -26.21 -33.19 16.31
CA LEU A 19 -26.03 -32.62 14.98
C LEU A 19 -24.53 -32.34 14.86
N SER A 20 -23.82 -33.25 14.19
CA SER A 20 -22.52 -32.94 13.60
C SER A 20 -22.76 -31.81 12.61
N ALA A 21 -22.50 -30.58 13.03
CA ALA A 21 -22.33 -29.48 12.11
C ALA A 21 -21.11 -29.84 11.25
N SER A 22 -21.34 -30.35 10.04
CA SER A 22 -20.30 -30.46 9.03
C SER A 22 -19.63 -29.09 8.89
N PRO A 23 -18.29 -29.00 8.89
CA PRO A 23 -17.66 -27.75 8.52
C PRO A 23 -18.15 -27.43 7.10
N ALA A 24 -18.85 -26.31 6.95
CA ALA A 24 -19.26 -25.84 5.64
C ALA A 24 -18.02 -25.82 4.75
N SER A 25 -18.08 -26.51 3.61
CA SER A 25 -17.06 -26.39 2.57
C SER A 25 -17.08 -24.93 2.12
N HIS A 26 -16.14 -24.13 2.60
CA HIS A 26 -16.03 -22.70 2.25
C HIS A 26 -15.34 -22.48 0.89
N ALA A 27 -15.32 -23.49 0.03
CA ALA A 27 -15.08 -23.28 -1.38
C ALA A 27 -16.40 -22.82 -1.98
N ASP A 28 -16.57 -21.50 -2.10
CA ASP A 28 -17.37 -20.98 -3.20
C ASP A 28 -16.64 -21.43 -4.47
N GLU A 29 -17.06 -22.57 -5.03
CA GLU A 29 -16.35 -23.29 -6.10
C GLU A 29 -16.33 -22.43 -7.36
N GLY A 30 -15.35 -21.53 -7.46
CA GLY A 30 -15.12 -20.69 -8.64
C GLY A 30 -14.53 -19.32 -8.35
N VAL A 31 -14.67 -18.76 -7.14
CA VAL A 31 -14.19 -17.40 -6.81
C VAL A 31 -12.95 -17.43 -5.91
N LEU A 32 -11.91 -16.73 -6.33
CA LEU A 32 -10.72 -16.49 -5.49
C LEU A 32 -11.03 -15.39 -4.48
N ARG A 33 -11.21 -15.75 -3.21
CA ARG A 33 -11.31 -14.81 -2.09
C ARG A 33 -9.91 -14.55 -1.58
N ILE A 34 -9.28 -13.50 -2.09
CA ILE A 34 -7.87 -13.20 -1.89
C ILE A 34 -7.76 -12.16 -0.78
N MET A 35 -6.96 -12.44 0.25
CA MET A 35 -6.64 -11.46 1.30
C MET A 35 -5.19 -10.99 1.14
N PRO A 36 -4.96 -9.79 0.59
CA PRO A 36 -3.67 -9.11 0.66
C PRO A 36 -3.39 -8.64 2.10
N SER A 37 -2.53 -9.33 2.83
CA SER A 37 -2.06 -8.89 4.15
C SER A 37 -0.62 -8.43 4.06
N GLY A 38 -0.32 -7.27 4.65
CA GLY A 38 1.06 -6.82 4.70
C GLY A 38 1.32 -5.49 5.36
N ASP A 39 2.43 -4.86 4.99
CA ASP A 39 2.86 -3.57 5.51
C ASP A 39 2.48 -2.41 4.56
N SER A 40 3.29 -1.34 4.55
CA SER A 40 3.10 -0.19 3.67
C SER A 40 3.18 -0.53 2.18
N LEU A 41 3.89 -1.60 1.78
CA LEU A 41 3.94 -2.03 0.38
C LEU A 41 2.60 -2.64 -0.07
N THR A 42 1.87 -3.28 0.84
CA THR A 42 0.49 -3.74 0.59
C THR A 42 -0.52 -2.61 0.70
N GLN A 43 -0.39 -1.75 1.71
CA GLN A 43 -1.30 -0.61 1.89
C GLN A 43 -1.24 0.36 0.70
N GLY A 44 -0.04 0.68 0.21
CA GLY A 44 0.18 1.74 -0.75
C GLY A 44 0.04 3.14 -0.13
N ILE A 45 0.40 4.15 -0.92
CA ILE A 45 0.33 5.56 -0.54
C ILE A 45 -0.69 6.26 -1.44
N GLU A 46 -1.26 7.35 -0.94
CA GLU A 46 -2.18 8.20 -1.69
C GLU A 46 -1.63 8.53 -3.08
N GLY A 47 -2.43 8.33 -4.13
CA GLY A 47 -2.06 8.51 -5.53
C GLY A 47 -1.51 7.28 -6.23
N ASP A 48 -1.33 6.19 -5.50
CA ASP A 48 -0.89 4.91 -6.05
C ASP A 48 -2.01 4.21 -6.81
N ARG A 49 -1.60 3.33 -7.72
CA ARG A 49 -2.46 2.23 -8.14
C ARG A 49 -2.35 1.08 -7.15
N THR A 50 -1.17 0.90 -6.57
CA THR A 50 -0.74 -0.27 -5.81
C THR A 50 -0.58 -1.51 -6.70
N TRP A 51 0.22 -2.47 -6.26
CA TRP A 51 0.33 -3.77 -6.95
C TRP A 51 -1.02 -4.51 -6.98
N ARG A 52 -1.92 -4.23 -6.02
CA ARG A 52 -3.25 -4.85 -5.95
C ARG A 52 -4.11 -4.49 -7.15
N PHE A 53 -4.06 -3.24 -7.60
CA PHE A 53 -4.73 -2.82 -8.84
C PHE A 53 -4.22 -3.63 -10.04
N TRP A 54 -2.90 -3.76 -10.21
CA TRP A 54 -2.33 -4.50 -11.34
C TRP A 54 -2.70 -5.97 -11.31
N LEU A 55 -2.76 -6.57 -10.11
CA LEU A 55 -3.27 -7.92 -9.92
C LEU A 55 -4.75 -8.02 -10.32
N ASP A 56 -5.63 -7.19 -9.77
CA ASP A 56 -7.07 -7.15 -10.10
C ASP A 56 -7.32 -7.02 -11.62
N GLN A 57 -6.60 -6.10 -12.27
CA GLN A 57 -6.74 -5.90 -13.72
C GLN A 57 -6.32 -7.14 -14.50
N HIS A 58 -5.27 -7.84 -14.05
CA HIS A 58 -4.83 -9.08 -14.69
C HIS A 58 -5.83 -10.22 -14.47
N LEU A 59 -6.34 -10.39 -13.24
CA LEU A 59 -7.37 -11.38 -12.93
C LEU A 59 -8.63 -11.14 -13.76
N THR A 60 -9.08 -9.89 -13.83
CA THR A 60 -10.22 -9.45 -14.63
C THR A 60 -10.01 -9.73 -16.12
N ALA A 61 -8.85 -9.37 -16.67
CA ALA A 61 -8.53 -9.57 -18.09
C ALA A 61 -8.51 -11.06 -18.49
N HIS A 62 -8.24 -11.96 -17.53
CA HIS A 62 -8.25 -13.41 -17.74
C HIS A 62 -9.57 -14.09 -17.31
N ALA A 63 -10.61 -13.30 -17.03
CA ALA A 63 -11.92 -13.78 -16.59
C ALA A 63 -11.85 -14.71 -15.37
N VAL A 64 -10.91 -14.44 -14.45
CA VAL A 64 -10.76 -15.17 -13.19
C VAL A 64 -11.70 -14.54 -12.17
N PRO A 65 -12.75 -15.24 -11.70
CA PRO A 65 -13.64 -14.69 -10.68
C PRO A 65 -12.87 -14.49 -9.37
N HIS A 66 -12.88 -13.28 -8.83
CA HIS A 66 -12.14 -12.94 -7.62
C HIS A 66 -12.86 -11.87 -6.80
N ASP A 67 -12.50 -11.82 -5.52
CA ASP A 67 -12.96 -10.89 -4.50
C ASP A 67 -11.76 -10.63 -3.59
N PHE A 68 -11.28 -9.40 -3.54
CA PHE A 68 -10.32 -9.03 -2.51
C PHE A 68 -11.06 -8.85 -1.19
N VAL A 69 -10.45 -9.30 -0.10
CA VAL A 69 -11.07 -9.26 1.22
C VAL A 69 -10.10 -8.69 2.23
N GLY A 70 -10.63 -7.95 3.19
CA GLY A 70 -9.84 -7.34 4.24
C GLY A 70 -10.60 -6.24 4.97
N ASN A 71 -9.98 -5.70 6.01
CA ASN A 71 -10.61 -4.73 6.90
C ASN A 71 -10.34 -3.27 6.48
N ILE A 72 -9.56 -3.07 5.42
CA ILE A 72 -9.09 -1.77 4.96
C ILE A 72 -9.37 -1.65 3.47
N ARG A 73 -9.79 -0.47 3.05
CA ARG A 73 -9.90 -0.10 1.63
C ARG A 73 -8.88 0.93 1.20
N ARG A 74 -8.51 1.82 2.12
CA ARG A 74 -7.75 3.04 1.82
C ARG A 74 -6.24 2.81 1.77
N THR A 75 -5.55 3.56 0.93
CA THR A 75 -4.10 3.75 1.03
C THR A 75 -3.72 4.64 2.22
N ALA A 76 -2.42 4.76 2.50
CA ALA A 76 -1.93 5.76 3.44
C ALA A 76 -2.03 7.17 2.82
N SER A 77 -2.86 8.06 3.40
CA SER A 77 -3.04 9.43 2.91
C SER A 77 -2.45 10.48 3.86
N LEU A 78 -1.96 11.58 3.29
CA LEU A 78 -1.58 12.77 4.05
C LEU A 78 -2.79 13.57 4.54
N ASP A 79 -3.93 13.43 3.87
CA ASP A 79 -5.19 14.08 4.21
C ASP A 79 -6.23 13.06 4.69
N MET A 80 -6.10 12.68 5.96
CA MET A 80 -7.04 11.81 6.66
C MET A 80 -8.47 12.36 6.78
N THR A 81 -8.74 13.56 6.26
CA THR A 81 -10.06 14.20 6.28
C THR A 81 -10.81 14.10 4.96
N SER A 82 -10.16 13.58 3.92
CA SER A 82 -10.82 13.25 2.66
C SER A 82 -11.62 11.95 2.81
N ASP A 83 -12.80 11.91 2.18
CA ASP A 83 -13.63 10.71 2.09
C ASP A 83 -13.19 9.79 0.93
N ASP A 84 -12.07 10.10 0.25
CA ASP A 84 -11.53 9.24 -0.79
C ASP A 84 -10.65 8.13 -0.17
N GLU A 85 -10.58 6.99 -0.85
CA GLU A 85 -9.76 5.85 -0.41
C GLU A 85 -8.27 6.04 -0.75
N GLY A 86 -7.87 7.25 -1.17
CA GLY A 86 -6.50 7.63 -1.44
C GLY A 86 -5.95 7.16 -2.79
N TYR A 87 -6.62 6.31 -3.56
CA TYR A 87 -6.07 5.83 -4.84
C TYR A 87 -5.97 6.92 -5.93
N ARG A 88 -5.16 6.63 -6.95
CA ARG A 88 -5.05 7.47 -8.16
C ARG A 88 -6.44 7.79 -8.75
N PRO A 89 -6.76 9.07 -9.06
CA PRO A 89 -8.02 9.41 -9.71
C PRO A 89 -8.21 8.68 -11.05
N GLY A 90 -9.45 8.23 -11.30
CA GLY A 90 -9.84 7.60 -12.56
C GLY A 90 -9.52 6.10 -12.67
N ILE A 91 -9.13 5.45 -11.57
CA ILE A 91 -9.06 3.99 -11.49
C ILE A 91 -10.21 3.46 -10.63
N ALA A 92 -10.63 2.23 -10.91
CA ALA A 92 -11.59 1.49 -10.12
C ALA A 92 -11.18 0.01 -10.15
N PHE A 93 -11.17 -0.61 -8.98
CA PHE A 93 -10.84 -2.01 -8.77
C PHE A 93 -11.34 -2.43 -7.39
N ASP A 94 -11.28 -3.72 -7.05
CA ASP A 94 -11.54 -4.13 -5.67
C ASP A 94 -10.40 -3.69 -4.75
N THR A 95 -10.69 -2.78 -3.83
CA THR A 95 -9.67 -2.14 -2.99
C THR A 95 -9.43 -2.86 -1.66
N ASP A 96 -10.21 -3.89 -1.32
CA ASP A 96 -10.17 -4.51 0.02
C ASP A 96 -8.79 -5.15 0.31
N HIS A 97 -8.25 -4.94 1.51
CA HIS A 97 -6.96 -5.47 1.96
C HIS A 97 -6.79 -5.44 3.49
N ASP A 98 -5.71 -6.04 3.99
CA ASP A 98 -5.26 -6.03 5.39
C ASP A 98 -3.80 -5.58 5.49
N GLY A 99 -3.49 -4.48 4.81
CA GLY A 99 -2.17 -3.86 4.73
C GLY A 99 -2.06 -2.67 5.67
N TRP A 100 -1.13 -2.71 6.62
CA TRP A 100 -0.96 -1.66 7.62
C TRP A 100 0.46 -1.10 7.59
N GLY A 101 0.61 0.17 7.26
CA GLY A 101 1.90 0.85 7.26
C GLY A 101 2.64 0.67 8.58
N GLY A 102 3.89 0.20 8.49
CA GLY A 102 4.74 -0.09 9.66
C GLY A 102 4.46 -1.42 10.35
N ALA A 103 3.53 -2.25 9.85
CA ALA A 103 3.27 -3.57 10.44
C ALA A 103 4.50 -4.47 10.39
N GLU A 104 4.67 -5.23 11.46
CA GLU A 104 5.73 -6.21 11.64
C GLU A 104 5.13 -7.63 11.62
N LEU A 105 5.92 -8.61 11.18
CA LEU A 105 5.55 -10.01 11.23
C LEU A 105 5.55 -10.54 12.67
N LEU A 106 6.59 -10.18 13.44
CA LEU A 106 6.72 -10.55 14.84
C LEU A 106 5.62 -9.91 15.67
N GLY A 107 4.88 -10.72 16.42
CA GLY A 107 3.82 -10.25 17.32
C GLY A 107 2.46 -10.02 16.66
N SER A 108 2.32 -10.30 15.36
CA SER A 108 1.05 -10.16 14.63
C SER A 108 0.21 -11.44 14.59
N GLU A 109 0.66 -12.54 15.20
CA GLU A 109 0.05 -13.87 15.05
C GLU A 109 -1.43 -13.93 15.49
N ASP A 110 -1.76 -13.41 16.67
CA ASP A 110 -3.14 -13.42 17.19
C ASP A 110 -4.07 -12.57 16.33
N ALA A 111 -3.55 -11.46 15.79
CA ALA A 111 -4.30 -10.60 14.91
C ALA A 111 -4.62 -11.30 13.57
N PHE A 112 -3.71 -12.11 13.02
CA PHE A 112 -3.99 -12.88 11.80
C PHE A 112 -5.14 -13.86 11.99
N ALA A 113 -5.19 -14.60 13.10
CA ALA A 113 -6.25 -15.57 13.35
C ALA A 113 -7.65 -14.92 13.25
N PHE A 114 -7.83 -13.79 13.94
CA PHE A 114 -9.08 -13.05 13.93
C PHE A 114 -9.40 -12.50 12.53
N ARG A 115 -8.42 -11.87 11.87
CA ARG A 115 -8.63 -11.22 10.57
C ARG A 115 -8.92 -12.23 9.45
N LEU A 116 -8.25 -13.37 9.45
CA LEU A 116 -8.54 -14.49 8.54
C LEU A 116 -9.93 -15.07 8.79
N TRP A 117 -10.31 -15.26 10.06
CA TRP A 117 -11.63 -15.80 10.40
C TRP A 117 -12.76 -14.85 9.97
N ALA A 118 -12.57 -13.54 10.18
CA ALA A 118 -13.57 -12.52 9.85
C ALA A 118 -13.78 -12.36 8.33
N ASN A 119 -12.70 -12.38 7.55
CA ASN A 119 -12.75 -12.11 6.11
C ASN A 119 -12.93 -13.37 5.24
N ARG A 120 -12.66 -14.55 5.82
CA ARG A 120 -12.81 -15.87 5.18
C ARG A 120 -12.15 -15.96 3.79
N PRO A 121 -10.84 -15.66 3.67
CA PRO A 121 -10.14 -15.89 2.41
C PRO A 121 -9.93 -17.38 2.15
N ASN A 122 -9.84 -17.72 0.87
CA ASN A 122 -9.34 -19.01 0.40
C ASN A 122 -7.94 -18.91 -0.22
N VAL A 123 -7.45 -17.69 -0.47
CA VAL A 123 -6.06 -17.37 -0.82
C VAL A 123 -5.57 -16.26 0.12
N TRP A 124 -4.45 -16.48 0.78
CA TRP A 124 -3.80 -15.49 1.65
C TRP A 124 -2.44 -15.09 1.09
N ILE A 125 -2.27 -13.80 0.80
CA ILE A 125 -0.99 -13.24 0.39
C ILE A 125 -0.40 -12.54 1.60
N LEU A 126 0.75 -13.00 2.09
CA LEU A 126 1.40 -12.47 3.29
C LEU A 126 2.72 -11.79 2.94
N GLN A 127 2.74 -10.46 3.08
CA GLN A 127 3.88 -9.59 2.80
C GLN A 127 4.27 -8.83 4.09
N LEU A 128 5.18 -9.40 4.89
CA LEU A 128 5.69 -8.76 6.12
C LEU A 128 7.16 -9.14 6.34
N GLY A 129 7.82 -8.43 7.26
CA GLY A 129 9.24 -8.63 7.59
C GLY A 129 10.11 -7.42 7.26
N THR A 130 9.66 -6.53 6.37
CA THR A 130 10.40 -5.31 5.99
C THR A 130 10.69 -4.43 7.21
N ASN A 131 9.67 -4.17 8.02
CA ASN A 131 9.77 -3.31 9.20
C ASN A 131 10.51 -3.99 10.34
N ASP A 132 10.31 -5.30 10.54
CA ASP A 132 11.01 -6.07 11.55
C ASP A 132 12.54 -5.97 11.37
N ILE A 133 13.02 -6.07 10.13
CA ILE A 133 14.45 -5.97 9.87
C ILE A 133 14.90 -4.49 9.93
N ARG A 134 14.19 -3.59 9.23
CA ARG A 134 14.59 -2.17 9.10
C ARG A 134 14.58 -1.41 10.43
N TYR A 135 13.59 -1.64 11.28
CA TYR A 135 13.37 -0.88 12.51
C TYR A 135 13.56 -1.74 13.76
N GLY A 136 13.15 -3.01 13.71
CA GLY A 136 13.29 -3.94 14.83
C GLY A 136 14.68 -4.60 14.95
N ASN A 137 15.53 -4.53 13.92
CA ASN A 137 16.78 -5.29 13.82
C ASN A 137 16.57 -6.80 14.05
N ALA A 138 15.44 -7.34 13.62
CA ALA A 138 15.12 -8.75 13.75
C ALA A 138 16.10 -9.62 12.97
N ASP A 139 16.43 -10.79 13.53
CA ASP A 139 17.22 -11.80 12.83
C ASP A 139 16.33 -12.63 11.87
N ALA A 140 16.94 -13.13 10.80
CA ALA A 140 16.24 -13.89 9.77
C ALA A 140 15.60 -15.18 10.34
N GLN A 141 16.24 -15.86 11.29
CA GLN A 141 15.75 -17.13 11.83
C GLN A 141 14.46 -16.92 12.64
N ALA A 142 14.39 -15.88 13.45
CA ALA A 142 13.20 -15.49 14.19
C ALA A 142 12.03 -15.16 13.25
N LEU A 143 12.31 -14.47 12.14
CA LEU A 143 11.29 -14.15 11.12
C LEU A 143 10.79 -15.39 10.37
N VAL A 144 11.67 -16.32 10.00
CA VAL A 144 11.26 -17.61 9.42
C VAL A 144 10.37 -18.39 10.39
N ALA A 145 10.74 -18.43 11.67
CA ALA A 145 9.93 -19.07 12.70
C ALA A 145 8.56 -18.37 12.87
N ALA A 146 8.50 -17.04 12.74
CA ALA A 146 7.26 -16.28 12.77
C ALA A 146 6.37 -16.58 11.56
N ALA A 147 6.95 -16.65 10.35
CA ALA A 147 6.23 -17.05 9.15
C ALA A 147 5.66 -18.47 9.28
N GLN A 148 6.41 -19.41 9.88
CA GLN A 148 5.93 -20.76 10.16
C GLN A 148 4.72 -20.76 11.11
N ARG A 149 4.74 -19.93 12.15
CA ARG A 149 3.60 -19.77 13.08
C ARG A 149 2.40 -19.12 12.38
N ALA A 150 2.63 -18.15 11.50
CA ALA A 150 1.59 -17.51 10.71
C ALA A 150 0.86 -18.52 9.81
N ILE A 151 1.60 -19.36 9.07
CA ILE A 151 1.04 -20.47 8.27
C ILE A 151 0.21 -21.42 9.14
N SER A 152 0.77 -21.83 10.28
CA SER A 152 0.09 -22.72 11.22
C SER A 152 -1.21 -22.12 11.75
N THR A 153 -1.22 -20.81 11.99
CA THR A 153 -2.39 -20.05 12.43
C THR A 153 -3.46 -19.99 11.34
N ALA A 154 -3.06 -19.69 10.10
CA ALA A 154 -3.99 -19.66 8.97
C ALA A 154 -4.67 -21.00 8.74
N ARG A 155 -3.92 -22.10 8.83
CA ARG A 155 -4.47 -23.47 8.69
C ARG A 155 -5.41 -23.88 9.82
N LYS A 156 -5.25 -23.34 11.03
CA LYS A 156 -6.22 -23.55 12.12
C LYS A 156 -7.57 -22.88 11.83
N VAL A 157 -7.55 -21.76 11.11
CA VAL A 157 -8.77 -21.03 10.72
C VAL A 157 -9.42 -21.66 9.48
N ASN A 158 -8.62 -21.94 8.46
CA ASN A 158 -9.05 -22.58 7.22
C ASN A 158 -8.02 -23.65 6.82
N PRO A 159 -8.29 -24.95 7.08
CA PRO A 159 -7.36 -26.05 6.77
C PRO A 159 -7.01 -26.21 5.29
N SER A 160 -7.78 -25.59 4.39
CA SER A 160 -7.57 -25.64 2.94
C SER A 160 -7.12 -24.30 2.36
N ILE A 161 -6.66 -23.37 3.21
CA ILE A 161 -6.19 -22.07 2.74
C ILE A 161 -4.95 -22.22 1.86
N ARG A 162 -4.92 -21.50 0.75
CA ARG A 162 -3.77 -21.39 -0.14
C ARG A 162 -2.96 -20.17 0.26
N ILE A 163 -1.65 -20.30 0.36
CA ILE A 163 -0.80 -19.25 0.93
C ILE A 163 0.28 -18.84 -0.06
N VAL A 164 0.40 -17.54 -0.30
CA VAL A 164 1.50 -16.91 -1.03
C VAL A 164 2.32 -16.11 -0.02
N LEU A 165 3.53 -16.57 0.27
CA LEU A 165 4.49 -15.79 1.04
C LEU A 165 5.20 -14.83 0.08
N VAL A 166 5.38 -13.58 0.46
CA VAL A 166 6.07 -12.60 -0.39
C VAL A 166 7.44 -12.30 0.20
N THR A 167 8.49 -12.46 -0.60
CA THR A 167 9.84 -12.07 -0.19
C THR A 167 9.93 -10.56 0.05
N VAL A 168 10.82 -10.14 0.93
CA VAL A 168 11.08 -8.70 1.17
C VAL A 168 12.11 -8.19 0.17
N LEU A 169 11.99 -6.92 -0.22
CA LEU A 169 12.90 -6.29 -1.18
C LEU A 169 14.33 -6.16 -0.61
N LEU A 170 15.34 -6.28 -1.48
CA LEU A 170 16.75 -6.01 -1.15
C LEU A 170 17.05 -4.51 -1.31
N MET A 171 16.73 -3.75 -0.26
CA MET A 171 16.69 -2.29 -0.30
C MET A 171 18.06 -1.65 -0.09
N PRO A 172 18.29 -0.42 -0.61
CA PRO A 172 19.40 0.40 -0.16
C PRO A 172 19.22 0.76 1.32
N ASP A 173 20.12 0.26 2.17
CA ASP A 173 20.10 0.47 3.62
C ASP A 173 21.46 0.99 4.10
N PRO A 174 21.53 2.10 4.86
CA PRO A 174 22.77 2.60 5.45
C PRO A 174 23.52 1.57 6.32
N ASN A 175 22.79 0.63 6.92
CA ASN A 175 23.34 -0.40 7.80
C ASN A 175 23.60 -1.74 7.07
N ASP A 176 23.45 -1.78 5.74
CA ASP A 176 23.56 -2.98 4.90
C ASP A 176 22.90 -4.23 5.51
N GLN A 177 21.58 -4.15 5.68
CA GLN A 177 20.81 -5.26 6.23
C GLN A 177 20.31 -6.24 5.15
N ASN A 178 20.84 -6.16 3.93
CA ASN A 178 20.50 -7.07 2.83
C ASN A 178 20.90 -8.52 3.07
N PRO A 179 22.00 -8.84 3.77
CA PRO A 179 22.29 -10.21 4.17
C PRO A 179 21.16 -10.85 5.00
N VAL A 180 20.55 -10.09 5.92
CA VAL A 180 19.42 -10.57 6.74
C VAL A 180 18.17 -10.77 5.89
N ARG A 181 17.88 -9.82 4.98
CA ARG A 181 16.75 -9.93 4.03
C ARG A 181 16.89 -11.15 3.13
N SER A 182 18.08 -11.38 2.57
CA SER A 182 18.37 -12.56 1.74
C SER A 182 18.17 -13.85 2.52
N ALA A 183 18.73 -13.93 3.74
CA ALA A 183 18.57 -15.12 4.58
C ALA A 183 17.09 -15.37 4.96
N PHE A 184 16.32 -14.32 5.21
CA PHE A 184 14.87 -14.45 5.46
C PHE A 184 14.13 -14.93 4.21
N ASN A 185 14.42 -14.35 3.03
CA ASN A 185 13.81 -14.73 1.76
C ASN A 185 14.10 -16.21 1.39
N ASP A 186 15.34 -16.66 1.54
CA ASP A 186 15.72 -18.07 1.32
C ASP A 186 15.02 -19.01 2.32
N GLY A 187 14.85 -18.53 3.56
CA GLY A 187 14.06 -19.20 4.58
C GLY A 187 12.59 -19.35 4.22
N LEU A 188 11.95 -18.32 3.64
CA LEU A 188 10.57 -18.39 3.15
C LEU A 188 10.42 -19.43 2.03
N VAL A 189 11.38 -19.50 1.09
CA VAL A 189 11.39 -20.52 0.03
C VAL A 189 11.49 -21.93 0.61
N SER A 190 12.42 -22.15 1.54
CA SER A 190 12.59 -23.44 2.22
C SER A 190 11.34 -23.82 3.03
N LEU A 191 10.71 -22.84 3.67
CA LEU A 191 9.49 -23.03 4.44
C LEU A 191 8.31 -23.42 3.55
N ALA A 192 8.12 -22.75 2.42
CA ALA A 192 7.06 -23.10 1.48
C ALA A 192 7.25 -24.52 0.94
N GLN A 193 8.46 -24.90 0.55
CA GLN A 193 8.77 -26.25 0.07
C GLN A 193 8.51 -27.33 1.13
N SER A 194 8.86 -27.07 2.39
CA SER A 194 8.70 -28.05 3.47
C SER A 194 7.27 -28.16 4.00
N LEU A 195 6.49 -27.07 3.94
CA LEU A 195 5.14 -27.02 4.53
C LEU A 195 4.01 -27.12 3.52
N SER A 196 4.25 -26.98 2.22
CA SER A 196 3.20 -27.08 1.21
C SER A 196 2.60 -28.50 1.17
N THR A 197 1.26 -28.58 1.07
CA THR A 197 0.52 -29.84 0.89
C THR A 197 -0.51 -29.67 -0.23
N ALA A 198 -1.12 -30.78 -0.68
CA ALA A 198 -2.18 -30.70 -1.70
C ALA A 198 -3.42 -29.94 -1.19
N GLU A 199 -3.76 -30.10 0.09
CA GLU A 199 -4.93 -29.50 0.71
C GLU A 199 -4.73 -28.01 1.02
N SER A 200 -3.52 -27.61 1.42
CA SER A 200 -3.16 -26.22 1.75
C SER A 200 -1.80 -25.89 1.13
N PRO A 201 -1.75 -25.62 -0.18
CA PRO A 201 -0.51 -25.33 -0.86
C PRO A 201 0.09 -24.00 -0.40
N VAL A 202 1.41 -23.95 -0.34
CA VAL A 202 2.21 -22.76 -0.01
C VAL A 202 3.21 -22.52 -1.14
N THR A 203 3.25 -21.30 -1.66
CA THR A 203 4.21 -20.84 -2.67
C THR A 203 4.85 -19.52 -2.21
N VAL A 204 5.87 -19.05 -2.95
CA VAL A 204 6.59 -17.81 -2.69
C VAL A 204 6.58 -16.90 -3.91
N ALA A 205 6.09 -15.68 -3.76
CA ALA A 205 6.28 -14.61 -4.73
C ALA A 205 7.67 -13.97 -4.54
N ARG A 206 8.58 -14.20 -5.49
CA ARG A 206 9.98 -13.72 -5.47
C ARG A 206 10.11 -12.26 -5.90
N THR A 207 9.52 -11.34 -5.13
CA THR A 207 9.58 -9.89 -5.40
C THR A 207 10.97 -9.31 -5.20
N ASP A 208 11.79 -9.94 -4.36
CA ASP A 208 13.24 -9.67 -4.21
C ASP A 208 14.04 -9.80 -5.52
N LEU A 209 13.57 -10.63 -6.45
CA LEU A 209 14.18 -10.79 -7.78
C LEU A 209 13.49 -9.97 -8.86
N ALA A 210 12.19 -9.70 -8.69
CA ALA A 210 11.38 -9.03 -9.70
C ALA A 210 11.51 -7.50 -9.64
N VAL A 211 11.73 -6.93 -8.46
CA VAL A 211 11.82 -5.48 -8.27
C VAL A 211 13.24 -5.10 -7.91
N ASP A 212 13.90 -4.34 -8.79
CA ASP A 212 15.12 -3.60 -8.45
C ASP A 212 14.72 -2.33 -7.67
N PRO A 213 15.03 -2.21 -6.37
CA PRO A 213 14.56 -1.08 -5.59
C PRO A 213 15.16 0.26 -6.03
N SER A 214 16.30 0.27 -6.72
CA SER A 214 16.93 1.51 -7.18
C SER A 214 16.13 2.22 -8.27
N VAL A 215 15.28 1.49 -9.00
CA VAL A 215 14.46 2.01 -10.10
C VAL A 215 12.97 1.73 -9.94
N GLY A 216 12.60 0.73 -9.13
CA GLY A 216 11.22 0.30 -8.85
C GLY A 216 10.63 0.92 -7.59
N THR A 217 11.40 1.71 -6.83
CA THR A 217 10.89 2.45 -5.66
C THR A 217 11.09 3.94 -5.84
N HIS A 218 10.36 4.75 -5.07
CA HIS A 218 10.59 6.20 -5.07
C HIS A 218 11.58 6.65 -3.97
N ASP A 219 11.63 5.96 -2.84
CA ASP A 219 12.43 6.32 -1.66
C ASP A 219 13.41 5.21 -1.19
N GLY A 220 13.63 4.18 -2.03
CA GLY A 220 14.42 3.00 -1.69
C GLY A 220 13.62 1.88 -1.01
N VAL A 221 12.35 2.12 -0.67
CA VAL A 221 11.47 1.16 0.03
C VAL A 221 10.15 1.00 -0.71
N HIS A 222 9.42 2.09 -0.90
CA HIS A 222 8.03 2.10 -1.40
C HIS A 222 7.96 2.14 -2.91
N LEU A 223 7.12 1.27 -3.48
CA LEU A 223 7.01 1.05 -4.91
C LEU A 223 6.62 2.33 -5.66
N ASN A 224 7.24 2.55 -6.80
CA ASN A 224 6.71 3.47 -7.82
C ASN A 224 5.84 2.69 -8.81
N ALA A 225 5.27 3.36 -9.81
CA ALA A 225 4.37 2.70 -10.77
C ALA A 225 4.98 1.43 -11.42
N GLN A 226 6.26 1.45 -11.79
CA GLN A 226 6.95 0.28 -12.37
C GLN A 226 7.12 -0.83 -11.34
N GLY A 227 7.59 -0.49 -10.14
CA GLY A 227 7.72 -1.46 -9.06
C GLY A 227 6.40 -2.10 -8.66
N GLU A 228 5.29 -1.34 -8.60
CA GLU A 228 3.95 -1.87 -8.34
C GLU A 228 3.57 -2.97 -9.35
N TYR A 229 3.88 -2.74 -10.63
CA TYR A 229 3.60 -3.67 -11.70
C TYR A 229 4.47 -4.93 -11.59
N ASP A 230 5.78 -4.78 -11.41
CA ASP A 230 6.71 -5.90 -11.30
C ASP A 230 6.43 -6.76 -10.05
N TYR A 231 6.01 -6.10 -8.95
CA TYR A 231 5.56 -6.75 -7.73
C TYR A 231 4.31 -7.60 -7.96
N ALA A 232 3.30 -7.03 -8.66
CA ALA A 232 2.09 -7.75 -9.03
C ALA A 232 2.39 -8.94 -9.95
N ALA A 233 3.30 -8.77 -10.92
CA ALA A 233 3.72 -9.82 -11.83
C ALA A 233 4.34 -11.01 -11.07
N ALA A 234 5.19 -10.76 -10.08
CA ALA A 234 5.75 -11.83 -9.24
C ALA A 234 4.69 -12.57 -8.42
N ILE A 235 3.68 -11.85 -7.90
CA ILE A 235 2.53 -12.47 -7.22
C ILE A 235 1.70 -13.31 -8.19
N CYS A 236 1.47 -12.84 -9.42
CA CYS A 236 0.78 -13.60 -10.45
C CYS A 236 1.52 -14.90 -10.81
N VAL A 237 2.86 -14.88 -10.87
CA VAL A 237 3.64 -16.12 -11.06
C VAL A 237 3.38 -17.11 -9.93
N ALA A 238 3.39 -16.67 -8.67
CA ALA A 238 3.08 -17.54 -7.53
C ALA A 238 1.63 -18.06 -7.58
N LEU A 239 0.65 -17.22 -7.92
CA LEU A 239 -0.74 -17.65 -8.09
C LEU A 239 -0.92 -18.63 -9.26
N ALA A 240 -0.11 -18.51 -10.31
CA ALA A 240 -0.10 -19.46 -11.43
C ALA A 240 0.36 -20.86 -10.99
N GLU A 241 1.35 -20.95 -10.09
CA GLU A 241 1.80 -22.22 -9.50
C GLU A 241 0.71 -22.89 -8.65
N LEU A 242 -0.24 -22.10 -8.12
CA LEU A 242 -1.42 -22.60 -7.43
C LEU A 242 -2.57 -22.99 -8.39
N GLY A 243 -2.36 -22.87 -9.71
CA GLY A 243 -3.31 -23.22 -10.76
C GLY A 243 -4.40 -22.18 -11.01
N HIS A 244 -4.17 -20.92 -10.61
CA HIS A 244 -5.22 -19.91 -10.61
C HIS A 244 -5.19 -18.93 -11.77
N VAL A 245 -4.01 -18.62 -12.33
CA VAL A 245 -3.87 -17.58 -13.36
C VAL A 245 -2.73 -17.85 -14.33
N ALA A 246 -2.80 -17.26 -15.52
CA ALA A 246 -1.66 -17.15 -16.41
C ALA A 246 -0.66 -16.10 -15.91
N VAL A 247 0.59 -16.14 -16.39
CA VAL A 247 1.60 -15.12 -16.08
C VAL A 247 1.21 -13.78 -16.71
N MET A 248 1.48 -12.66 -16.02
CA MET A 248 1.20 -11.31 -16.53
C MET A 248 2.03 -11.00 -17.80
N PRO A 249 1.41 -10.61 -18.92
CA PRO A 249 2.13 -10.15 -20.10
C PRO A 249 2.66 -8.74 -19.86
N ALA A 250 3.80 -8.35 -20.44
CA ALA A 250 4.35 -7.01 -20.27
C ALA A 250 3.38 -5.90 -20.75
N TYR A 251 3.10 -4.93 -19.88
CA TYR A 251 2.26 -3.76 -20.19
C TYR A 251 3.05 -2.45 -20.12
N PRO A 252 2.68 -1.43 -20.92
CA PRO A 252 3.22 -0.09 -20.74
C PRO A 252 2.71 0.48 -19.40
N VAL A 253 3.59 0.54 -18.41
CA VAL A 253 3.26 1.05 -17.09
C VAL A 253 3.21 2.59 -17.13
N PRO A 254 2.05 3.22 -16.88
CA PRO A 254 1.98 4.66 -16.86
C PRO A 254 2.68 5.20 -15.60
N GLY A 255 3.63 6.12 -15.80
CA GLY A 255 4.39 6.72 -14.71
C GLY A 255 3.56 7.45 -13.66
N ASP A 256 4.27 7.94 -12.63
CA ASP A 256 3.70 8.65 -11.48
C ASP A 256 2.92 9.91 -11.86
N LEU A 257 1.97 10.31 -11.01
CA LEU A 257 1.19 11.51 -11.25
C LEU A 257 2.09 12.73 -11.15
N SER A 258 1.93 13.63 -12.12
CA SER A 258 2.47 14.98 -12.06
C SER A 258 1.31 15.95 -11.82
N PRO A 259 1.49 16.99 -11.00
CA PRO A 259 0.47 18.00 -10.82
C PRO A 259 0.25 18.74 -12.13
N VAL A 260 -1.02 18.77 -12.49
CA VAL A 260 -1.49 19.34 -13.75
C VAL A 260 -1.78 20.84 -13.62
N THR A 261 -1.86 21.37 -12.40
CA THR A 261 -2.32 22.73 -12.13
C THR A 261 -1.35 23.50 -11.22
N PRO A 262 -1.03 24.77 -11.55
CA PRO A 262 -0.18 25.58 -10.71
C PRO A 262 -0.73 25.92 -9.34
N ALA A 263 0.19 26.10 -8.38
CA ALA A 263 -0.12 26.74 -7.12
C ALA A 263 -0.76 28.12 -7.35
N GLN A 264 -1.61 28.54 -6.44
CA GLN A 264 -2.39 29.77 -6.48
C GLN A 264 -2.07 30.61 -5.24
N LEU A 265 -1.85 31.91 -5.45
CA LEU A 265 -1.77 32.86 -4.35
C LEU A 265 -3.17 33.37 -4.02
N ARG A 266 -3.60 33.20 -2.77
CA ARG A 266 -4.89 33.61 -2.24
C ARG A 266 -4.70 34.55 -1.03
N LYS A 267 -5.80 35.14 -0.57
CA LYS A 267 -5.82 36.06 0.56
C LYS A 267 -7.03 35.80 1.45
N GLN A 268 -6.79 35.69 2.75
CA GLN A 268 -7.85 35.72 3.76
C GLN A 268 -7.61 36.93 4.65
N LYS A 269 -8.56 37.88 4.69
CA LYS A 269 -8.39 39.19 5.32
C LYS A 269 -7.14 39.93 4.79
N ARG A 270 -6.09 40.09 5.62
CA ARG A 270 -4.79 40.72 5.29
C ARG A 270 -3.62 39.73 5.23
N THR A 271 -3.91 38.44 5.23
CA THR A 271 -2.90 37.38 5.26
C THR A 271 -2.87 36.68 3.89
N PRO A 272 -1.79 36.83 3.11
CA PRO A 272 -1.61 36.05 1.89
C PRO A 272 -1.29 34.60 2.24
N TYR A 273 -1.85 33.66 1.51
CA TYR A 273 -1.52 32.24 1.59
C TYR A 273 -1.37 31.66 0.19
N VAL A 274 -0.45 30.73 0.04
CA VAL A 274 -0.36 29.91 -1.18
C VAL A 274 -1.20 28.67 -0.95
N SER A 275 -2.03 28.32 -1.91
CA SER A 275 -2.77 27.06 -1.97
C SER A 275 -2.44 26.36 -3.28
N TRP A 276 -2.33 25.05 -3.30
CA TRP A 276 -2.13 24.27 -4.52
C TRP A 276 -3.08 23.08 -4.52
N PRO A 277 -3.44 22.52 -5.68
CA PRO A 277 -4.16 21.25 -5.70
C PRO A 277 -3.35 20.16 -5.02
N HIS A 278 -4.05 19.23 -4.35
CA HIS A 278 -3.40 18.06 -3.79
C HIS A 278 -2.63 17.33 -4.91
N VAL A 279 -1.36 17.04 -4.65
CA VAL A 279 -0.51 16.25 -5.52
C VAL A 279 -0.48 14.85 -4.95
N PHE A 280 -1.35 14.02 -5.50
CA PHE A 280 -1.37 12.58 -5.27
C PHE A 280 0.04 12.03 -5.48
N SER A 281 0.46 11.09 -4.64
CA SER A 281 1.80 10.49 -4.54
C SER A 281 2.91 11.36 -3.93
N SER A 282 2.56 12.50 -3.32
CA SER A 282 3.51 13.34 -2.59
C SER A 282 3.71 12.86 -1.16
N ASP A 283 4.96 12.64 -0.72
CA ASP A 283 5.30 12.40 0.69
C ASP A 283 5.19 13.69 1.52
N ASN A 284 5.52 14.83 0.92
CA ASN A 284 5.47 16.15 1.56
C ASN A 284 5.61 17.29 0.55
N TYR A 285 5.22 18.49 0.99
CA TYR A 285 5.44 19.74 0.29
C TYR A 285 6.48 20.63 0.97
N ARG A 286 7.19 21.41 0.16
CA ARG A 286 8.05 22.53 0.55
C ARG A 286 7.61 23.80 -0.14
N LEU A 287 7.53 24.88 0.62
CA LEU A 287 7.33 26.21 0.05
C LEU A 287 8.68 26.91 -0.02
N GLU A 288 9.05 27.38 -1.21
CA GLU A 288 10.26 28.15 -1.44
C GLU A 288 9.91 29.53 -2.00
N TYR A 289 10.79 30.50 -1.76
CA TYR A 289 10.66 31.85 -2.29
C TYR A 289 11.95 32.34 -2.92
N ARG A 290 11.80 33.27 -3.85
CA ARG A 290 12.91 34.00 -4.45
C ARG A 290 12.52 35.47 -4.57
N PRO A 291 13.24 36.41 -3.96
CA PRO A 291 13.02 37.84 -4.20
C PRO A 291 13.07 38.15 -5.70
N ASN A 292 12.23 39.08 -6.18
CA ASN A 292 12.22 39.44 -7.60
C ASN A 292 13.40 40.38 -7.95
N ARG A 293 14.63 39.87 -7.82
CA ARG A 293 15.90 40.53 -8.16
C ARG A 293 16.72 39.60 -9.05
N PRO A 294 17.54 40.12 -9.98
CA PRO A 294 18.37 39.28 -10.83
C PRO A 294 19.28 38.35 -10.02
N LYS A 295 19.35 37.07 -10.40
CA LYS A 295 20.30 36.06 -9.88
C LYS A 295 20.19 35.67 -8.39
N GLU A 296 19.14 36.09 -7.66
CA GLU A 296 18.94 35.59 -6.29
C GLU A 296 18.61 34.08 -6.28
N PRO A 297 19.19 33.30 -5.34
CA PRO A 297 18.85 31.90 -5.19
C PRO A 297 17.46 31.71 -4.57
N TRP A 298 16.86 30.55 -4.81
CA TRP A 298 15.67 30.11 -4.07
C TRP A 298 16.02 29.84 -2.61
N ARG A 299 15.13 30.21 -1.70
CA ARG A 299 15.26 30.01 -0.26
C ARG A 299 14.07 29.21 0.26
N THR A 300 14.30 28.24 1.15
CA THR A 300 13.25 27.41 1.76
C THR A 300 12.52 28.19 2.85
N LEU A 301 11.19 28.29 2.76
CA LEU A 301 10.35 28.91 3.80
C LEU A 301 9.83 27.93 4.83
N THR A 302 9.56 26.71 4.39
CA THR A 302 9.07 25.65 5.26
C THR A 302 9.60 24.33 4.72
N THR A 303 10.16 23.55 5.63
CA THR A 303 10.89 22.31 5.33
C THR A 303 9.96 21.15 5.01
N THR A 304 8.80 21.08 5.68
CA THR A 304 7.79 20.04 5.43
C THR A 304 6.39 20.57 5.69
N ILE A 305 5.49 20.38 4.73
CA ILE A 305 4.07 20.76 4.80
C ILE A 305 3.26 19.53 4.38
N PHE A 306 2.27 19.14 5.19
CA PHE A 306 1.34 18.03 4.94
C PHE A 306 -0.07 18.49 4.52
N ARG A 307 -0.20 19.78 4.16
CA ARG A 307 -1.45 20.40 3.75
C ARG A 307 -1.27 21.08 2.41
N THR A 308 -2.36 21.29 1.69
CA THR A 308 -2.40 21.95 0.38
C THR A 308 -2.43 23.48 0.45
N GLN A 309 -2.19 24.06 1.63
CA GLN A 309 -2.15 25.50 1.83
C GLN A 309 -1.18 25.92 2.93
N ARG A 310 -0.56 27.10 2.77
CA ARG A 310 0.34 27.69 3.75
C ARG A 310 0.37 29.22 3.68
N VAL A 311 0.43 29.87 4.84
CA VAL A 311 0.61 31.32 4.94
C VAL A 311 1.94 31.73 4.32
N ALA A 312 1.92 32.71 3.42
CA ALA A 312 3.08 33.21 2.69
C ALA A 312 3.78 34.35 3.47
N ARG A 313 4.27 34.08 4.70
CA ARG A 313 4.89 35.10 5.57
C ARG A 313 6.03 35.86 4.87
N ALA A 314 6.79 35.18 4.02
CA ALA A 314 7.89 35.74 3.23
C ALA A 314 7.50 36.87 2.27
N LEU A 315 6.24 36.94 1.83
CA LEU A 315 5.78 38.07 1.01
C LEU A 315 5.78 39.37 1.80
N ARG A 316 5.59 39.29 3.13
CA ARG A 316 5.71 40.45 4.02
C ARG A 316 7.17 40.83 4.26
N GLU A 317 8.03 39.83 4.47
CA GLU A 317 9.47 40.03 4.74
C GLU A 317 10.25 40.52 3.51
N SER A 318 9.81 40.18 2.29
CA SER A 318 10.45 40.56 1.03
C SER A 318 10.00 41.92 0.45
N GLY A 319 9.21 42.71 1.19
CA GLY A 319 8.73 44.00 0.71
C GLY A 319 7.69 43.92 -0.42
N GLY A 320 7.00 42.78 -0.56
CA GLY A 320 5.82 42.64 -1.44
C GLY A 320 6.09 42.20 -2.88
N SER A 321 7.32 41.79 -3.24
CA SER A 321 7.64 41.30 -4.59
C SER A 321 8.61 40.11 -4.57
N ALA A 322 8.09 38.89 -4.66
CA ALA A 322 8.89 37.65 -4.70
C ALA A 322 8.19 36.56 -5.51
N GLN A 323 8.93 35.72 -6.21
CA GLN A 323 8.39 34.50 -6.78
C GLN A 323 8.24 33.45 -5.67
N LEU A 324 7.16 32.67 -5.74
CA LEU A 324 6.94 31.55 -4.85
C LEU A 324 6.93 30.28 -5.70
N ARG A 325 7.44 29.18 -5.16
CA ARG A 325 7.23 27.87 -5.75
C ARG A 325 6.93 26.85 -4.69
N VAL A 326 5.99 25.97 -5.00
CA VAL A 326 5.71 24.78 -4.21
C VAL A 326 6.52 23.66 -4.85
N ARG A 327 7.36 23.02 -4.04
CA ARG A 327 7.98 21.76 -4.38
C ARG A 327 7.25 20.66 -3.65
N TRP A 328 7.10 19.52 -4.28
CA TRP A 328 6.70 18.30 -3.59
C TRP A 328 7.76 17.25 -3.83
N ARG A 329 7.75 16.24 -2.98
CA ARG A 329 8.63 15.09 -3.10
C ARG A 329 7.84 13.81 -3.18
N ARG A 330 8.30 12.92 -4.05
CA ARG A 330 8.00 11.49 -4.02
C ARG A 330 9.35 10.78 -3.98
N GLY A 331 9.72 10.32 -2.80
CA GLY A 331 11.07 9.97 -2.40
C GLY A 331 12.12 10.98 -2.89
N ASP A 332 13.05 10.57 -3.77
CA ASP A 332 14.11 11.45 -4.25
C ASP A 332 13.68 12.42 -5.35
N THR A 333 12.56 12.14 -6.02
CA THR A 333 12.05 12.99 -7.10
C THR A 333 11.46 14.26 -6.49
N THR A 334 12.00 15.42 -6.90
CA THR A 334 11.48 16.73 -6.47
C THR A 334 11.08 17.57 -7.67
N LEU A 335 9.78 17.77 -7.85
CA LEU A 335 9.23 18.64 -8.88
C LEU A 335 8.75 19.96 -8.26
N ALA A 336 8.59 21.00 -9.09
CA ALA A 336 8.27 22.34 -8.61
C ALA A 336 7.25 23.03 -9.52
N VAL A 337 6.22 23.64 -8.93
CA VAL A 337 5.35 24.58 -9.64
C VAL A 337 5.50 25.97 -9.05
N SER A 338 5.78 26.94 -9.93
CA SER A 338 6.02 28.33 -9.56
C SER A 338 4.78 29.19 -9.78
N VAL A 339 4.58 30.14 -8.86
CA VAL A 339 3.63 31.24 -9.00
C VAL A 339 4.44 32.53 -9.14
N PRO A 340 4.37 33.23 -10.29
CA PRO A 340 4.96 34.55 -10.40
C PRO A 340 4.17 35.52 -9.49
N VAL A 341 4.84 36.36 -8.68
CA VAL A 341 4.14 37.41 -7.91
C VAL A 341 4.55 38.81 -8.37
N VAL A 342 3.51 39.63 -8.53
CA VAL A 342 3.50 41.02 -9.00
C VAL A 342 3.79 42.00 -7.85
N LYS A 343 4.41 43.12 -8.23
CA LYS A 343 5.11 44.16 -7.45
C LYS A 343 4.44 44.81 -6.22
N ARG A 344 3.18 44.53 -5.83
CA ARG A 344 2.51 45.25 -4.72
C ARG A 344 1.42 44.43 -4.01
N ILE A 345 1.43 44.49 -2.68
CA ILE A 345 0.32 44.02 -1.83
C ILE A 345 -0.69 45.17 -1.67
N GLY A 346 -1.56 45.32 -2.67
CA GLY A 346 -2.65 46.31 -2.75
C GLY A 346 -3.04 46.54 -4.21
N ASP A 347 -4.33 46.36 -4.54
CA ASP A 347 -5.01 46.51 -5.84
C ASP A 347 -4.23 46.14 -7.12
N TYR A 348 -4.01 44.84 -7.40
CA TYR A 348 -3.56 44.38 -8.74
C TYR A 348 -4.16 43.03 -9.19
N ARG A 349 -4.39 42.94 -10.51
CA ARG A 349 -5.02 41.85 -11.28
C ARG A 349 -4.17 40.57 -11.37
N LEU A 350 -4.85 39.42 -11.38
CA LEU A 350 -4.32 38.11 -11.77
C LEU A 350 -4.08 38.07 -13.28
N LEU A 351 -2.88 37.66 -13.72
CA LEU A 351 -2.66 37.13 -15.07
C LEU A 351 -2.27 35.66 -14.93
N MET A 352 -3.18 34.78 -15.35
CA MET A 352 -2.92 33.35 -15.51
C MET A 352 -1.97 33.17 -16.69
N VAL A 353 -0.87 32.44 -16.50
CA VAL A 353 -0.09 31.88 -17.61
C VAL A 353 -0.06 30.37 -17.41
N ALA A 354 -0.73 29.64 -18.32
CA ALA A 354 -0.55 28.22 -18.47
C ALA A 354 0.88 27.96 -18.96
N GLY A 355 1.71 27.34 -18.12
CA GLY A 355 3.05 26.92 -18.54
C GLY A 355 2.94 25.68 -19.42
N SER A 356 3.11 25.81 -20.73
CA SER A 356 3.35 24.67 -21.61
C SER A 356 4.70 24.05 -21.27
N MET A 357 4.74 22.78 -20.86
CA MET A 357 5.97 22.01 -20.91
C MET A 357 6.31 21.74 -22.39
N ARG A 358 7.28 22.46 -22.95
CA ARG A 358 7.92 22.03 -24.20
C ARG A 358 8.93 20.95 -23.86
N GLY A 359 8.71 19.76 -24.41
CA GLY A 359 9.68 18.66 -24.37
C GLY A 359 11.02 19.11 -24.96
N ALA A 360 12.09 18.65 -24.32
CA ALA A 360 13.42 18.69 -24.89
C ALA A 360 13.43 17.76 -26.12
N ALA A 361 13.36 18.35 -27.31
CA ALA A 361 13.81 17.66 -28.51
C ALA A 361 15.33 17.61 -28.45
N GLN A 362 15.87 16.38 -28.47
CA GLN A 362 17.27 16.12 -28.80
C GLN A 362 17.65 16.82 -30.10
N ARG A 363 18.78 17.55 -30.09
CA ARG A 363 19.75 17.57 -31.19
C ARG A 363 21.14 17.76 -30.60
N GLY A 364 22.05 16.90 -31.03
CA GLY A 364 23.43 16.75 -30.58
C GLY A 364 23.76 15.28 -30.62
#